data_AF-A0A3D4AMY0-F1
#
_entry.id   AF-A0A3D4AMY0-F1
#
_cell.length_a   1.000
_cell.length_b   1.000
_cell.length_c   1.000
_cell.angle_alpha   90.00
_cell.angle_beta   90.00
_cell.angle_gamma   90.00
#
_symmetry.space_group_name_H-M   'P 1'
#
loop_
_entity.id
_entity.type
_entity.pdbx_description
1 polymer ?
#
loop_
_entity_poly.entity_id
_entity_poly.type
_entity_poly.pdbx_seq_one_letter_code
_entity_poly.pdbx_strand_id
1 'polypeptide(L)'
;DKNVWFVRLNFDYAELGKLQITAELMDKALDCQLLASTQAVSALAHPHLDNLRSKLAKQGLQVGDLNLKRADDSHQAFYQSHAIINIKV
;
A
#
# COMPACT_ATOMS: atom_id res chain seq x y z
N ASP A 1 -18.89 16.87 -7.54
CA ASP A 1 -18.41 15.50 -7.30
C ASP A 1 -16.96 15.49 -6.91
N LYS A 2 -16.62 14.73 -5.86
CA LYS A 2 -15.23 14.48 -5.48
C LYS A 2 -14.82 13.14 -6.08
N ASN A 3 -13.78 13.15 -6.91
CA ASN A 3 -13.24 11.92 -7.49
C ASN A 3 -12.35 11.24 -6.46
N VAL A 4 -12.79 10.08 -5.99
CA VAL A 4 -12.01 9.21 -5.09
C VAL A 4 -11.39 8.10 -5.93
N TRP A 5 -10.08 7.92 -5.79
CA TRP A 5 -9.35 6.84 -6.44
C TRP A 5 -8.94 5.81 -5.40
N PHE A 6 -9.25 4.55 -5.66
CA PHE A 6 -8.82 3.43 -4.84
C PHE A 6 -7.70 2.67 -5.55
N VAL A 7 -6.54 2.59 -4.90
CA VAL A 7 -5.36 1.89 -5.41
C VAL A 7 -5.14 0.65 -4.54
N ARG A 8 -5.06 -0.53 -5.17
CA ARG A 8 -4.64 -1.76 -4.51
C ARG A 8 -3.51 -2.42 -5.27
N LEU A 9 -2.36 -2.57 -4.62
CA LEU A 9 -1.18 -3.25 -5.16
C LEU A 9 -0.86 -4.47 -4.30
N ASN A 10 -0.50 -5.58 -4.94
CA ASN A 10 -0.03 -6.79 -4.29
C ASN A 10 1.31 -7.18 -4.92
N PHE A 11 2.32 -7.34 -4.08
CA PHE A 11 3.66 -7.79 -4.47
C PHE A 11 3.89 -9.18 -3.89
N ASP A 12 4.31 -10.12 -4.74
CA ASP A 12 4.66 -11.48 -4.36
C ASP A 12 6.17 -11.64 -4.40
N TYR A 13 6.79 -11.83 -3.24
CA TYR A 13 8.24 -12.06 -3.09
C TYR A 13 8.56 -13.55 -2.98
N ALA A 14 7.69 -14.42 -3.52
CA ALA A 14 7.80 -15.87 -3.45
C ALA A 14 7.92 -16.36 -1.99
N GLU A 15 8.98 -17.08 -1.66
CA GLU A 15 9.17 -17.68 -0.32
C GLU A 15 9.30 -16.65 0.82
N LEU A 16 9.69 -15.41 0.50
CA LEU A 16 9.79 -14.35 1.51
C LEU A 16 8.41 -13.89 2.00
N GLY A 17 7.37 -14.05 1.18
CA GLY A 17 6.00 -13.63 1.49
C GLY A 17 5.50 -12.53 0.56
N LYS A 18 4.48 -11.79 1.00
CA LYS A 18 3.73 -10.85 0.19
C LYS A 18 3.57 -9.50 0.88
N LEU A 19 3.50 -8.44 0.08
CA LEU A 19 3.19 -7.08 0.54
C LEU A 19 1.95 -6.58 -0.19
N GLN A 20 0.94 -6.17 0.57
CA GLN A 20 -0.21 -5.46 0.03
C GLN A 20 -0.11 -3.98 0.37
N ILE A 21 -0.56 -3.14 -0.56
CA ILE A 21 -0.74 -1.72 -0.36
C ILE A 21 -2.16 -1.38 -0.77
N THR A 22 -2.91 -0.75 0.12
CA THR A 22 -4.20 -0.13 -0.19
C THR A 22 -4.13 1.36 0.07
N ALA A 23 -4.57 2.16 -0.89
CA ALA A 23 -4.59 3.59 -0.74
C ALA A 23 -5.87 4.22 -1.31
N GLU A 24 -6.29 5.30 -0.68
CA GLU A 24 -7.38 6.16 -1.11
C GLU A 24 -6.81 7.54 -1.43
N LEU A 25 -7.15 8.07 -2.60
CA LEU A 25 -6.74 9.40 -3.04
C LEU A 25 -7.96 10.27 -3.31
N MET A 26 -8.09 11.36 -2.55
CA MET A 26 -9.12 12.38 -2.72
C MET A 26 -8.52 13.77 -2.51
N ASP A 27 -8.77 14.72 -3.41
CA ASP A 27 -8.30 16.11 -3.28
C ASP A 27 -6.80 16.23 -2.95
N LYS A 28 -5.95 15.38 -3.55
CA LYS A 28 -4.51 15.22 -3.30
C LYS A 28 -4.12 14.58 -1.96
N ALA A 29 -5.05 14.36 -1.05
CA ALA A 29 -4.80 13.59 0.17
C ALA A 29 -4.72 12.10 -0.17
N LEU A 30 -3.60 11.48 0.21
CA LEU A 30 -3.34 10.07 0.05
C LEU A 30 -3.30 9.42 1.43
N ASP A 31 -4.31 8.60 1.73
CA ASP A 31 -4.28 7.66 2.85
C ASP A 31 -3.80 6.30 2.35
N CYS A 32 -2.92 5.64 3.09
CA CYS A 32 -2.24 4.44 2.64
C CYS A 32 -1.96 3.49 3.80
N GLN A 33 -2.32 2.23 3.61
CA GLN A 33 -2.02 1.13 4.51
C GLN A 33 -1.17 0.09 3.81
N LEU A 34 -0.11 -0.37 4.48
CA LEU A 34 0.76 -1.44 4.00
C LEU A 34 0.64 -2.65 4.91
N LEU A 35 0.51 -3.83 4.31
CA LEU A 35 0.35 -5.08 5.04
C LEU A 35 1.32 -6.15 4.52
N ALA A 36 2.28 -6.52 5.36
CA ALA A 36 3.28 -7.55 5.06
C ALA A 36 2.88 -8.91 5.67
N SER A 37 2.97 -9.98 4.89
CA SER A 37 2.57 -11.31 5.35
C SER A 37 3.58 -11.94 6.31
N THR A 38 4.84 -11.50 6.26
CA THR A 38 5.93 -12.01 7.10
C THR A 38 6.75 -10.88 7.71
N GLN A 39 7.47 -11.19 8.79
CA GLN A 39 8.42 -10.24 9.38
C GLN A 39 9.56 -9.86 8.41
N ALA A 40 9.97 -10.79 7.55
CA ALA A 40 11.00 -10.55 6.55
C ALA A 40 10.56 -9.48 5.55
N VAL A 41 9.33 -9.57 5.04
CA VAL A 41 8.77 -8.55 4.14
C VAL A 41 8.58 -7.21 4.87
N SER A 42 8.19 -7.23 6.15
CA SER A 42 8.13 -6.01 6.95
C SER A 42 9.49 -5.31 7.02
N ALA A 43 10.55 -6.08 7.31
CA ALA A 43 11.91 -5.56 7.40
C ALA A 43 12.46 -5.06 6.06
N LEU A 44 12.05 -5.67 4.94
CA LEU A 44 12.40 -5.21 3.59
C LEU A 44 11.72 -3.89 3.23
N ALA A 45 10.44 -3.72 3.59
CA ALA A 45 9.68 -2.53 3.20
C ALA A 45 9.95 -1.31 4.10
N HIS A 46 10.17 -1.53 5.41
CA HIS A 46 10.28 -0.45 6.40
C HIS A 46 11.31 0.65 6.07
N PRO A 47 12.54 0.35 5.60
CA PRO A 47 13.54 1.37 5.27
C PRO A 47 13.16 2.28 4.10
N HIS A 48 12.17 1.89 3.30
CA HIS A 48 11.78 2.61 2.08
C HIS A 48 10.56 3.53 2.28
N LEU A 49 9.88 3.46 3.44
CA LEU A 49 8.63 4.18 3.68
C LEU A 49 8.83 5.71 3.65
N ASP A 50 9.84 6.22 4.32
CA ASP A 50 10.11 7.67 4.33
C ASP A 50 10.46 8.21 2.95
N ASN A 51 11.23 7.45 2.18
CA ASN A 51 11.58 7.82 0.81
C ASN A 51 10.34 7.79 -0.11
N LEU A 52 9.48 6.78 0.02
CA LEU A 52 8.22 6.69 -0.72
C LEU A 52 7.32 7.89 -0.41
N ARG A 53 7.13 8.20 0.88
CA ARG A 53 6.37 9.36 1.34
C ARG A 53 6.93 10.67 0.76
N SER A 54 8.25 10.86 0.83
CA SER A 54 8.91 12.04 0.27
C SER A 54 8.71 12.17 -1.24
N LYS A 55 8.81 11.07 -1.99
CA LYS A 55 8.61 11.06 -3.44
C LYS A 55 7.18 11.41 -3.82
N LEU A 56 6.19 10.82 -3.14
CA LEU A 56 4.77 11.11 -3.36
C LEU A 56 4.44 12.57 -3.01
N ALA A 57 4.99 13.09 -1.91
CA ALA A 57 4.85 14.48 -1.52
C ALA A 57 5.45 15.45 -2.54
N LYS A 58 6.62 15.12 -3.12
CA LYS A 58 7.23 15.90 -4.23
C LYS A 58 6.38 15.94 -5.50
N GLN A 59 5.49 14.96 -5.71
CA GLN A 59 4.51 14.97 -6.80
C GLN A 59 3.24 15.76 -6.46
N GLY A 60 3.19 16.42 -5.29
CA GLY A 60 2.07 17.28 -4.87
C GLY A 60 0.98 16.56 -4.09
N LEU A 61 1.22 15.33 -3.62
CA LEU A 61 0.29 14.59 -2.76
C LEU A 61 0.50 14.95 -1.28
N GLN A 62 -0.60 15.09 -0.54
CA GLN A 62 -0.58 15.18 0.91
C GLN A 62 -0.63 13.76 1.48
N VAL A 63 0.53 13.24 1.87
CA VAL A 63 0.67 11.85 2.31
C VAL A 63 0.67 11.80 3.84
N GLY A 64 -0.28 11.05 4.40
CA GLY A 64 -0.29 10.71 5.82
C GLY A 64 0.89 9.82 6.23
N ASP A 65 0.83 9.28 7.45
CA ASP A 65 1.83 8.32 7.89
C ASP A 65 1.66 6.98 7.16
N LEU A 66 2.76 6.48 6.58
CA LEU A 66 2.77 5.17 5.94
C LEU A 66 2.94 4.08 7.00
N ASN A 67 1.82 3.55 7.48
CA ASN A 67 1.81 2.53 8.51
C ASN A 67 1.95 1.13 7.91
N LEU A 68 3.11 0.52 8.10
CA LEU A 68 3.37 -0.87 7.77
C LEU A 68 2.99 -1.77 8.95
N LYS A 69 2.03 -2.65 8.72
CA LYS A 69 1.59 -3.66 9.70
C LYS A 69 1.93 -5.06 9.21
N ARG A 70 2.16 -5.97 10.15
CA ARG A 70 2.20 -7.40 9.87
C ARG A 70 0.79 -7.93 9.79
N ALA A 71 0.51 -8.70 8.74
CA ALA A 71 -0.75 -9.42 8.57
C ALA A 71 -0.88 -10.49 9.64
N ASP A 72 -2.06 -10.63 10.24
CA ASP A 72 -2.41 -11.83 10.99
C ASP A 72 -2.88 -12.94 10.03
N ASP A 73 -3.06 -14.16 10.55
CA ASP A 73 -3.42 -15.33 9.75
C ASP A 73 -4.79 -15.19 9.04
N SER A 74 -5.65 -14.28 9.48
CA SER A 74 -6.94 -14.01 8.82
C SER A 74 -6.79 -13.25 7.50
N HIS A 75 -5.62 -12.66 7.26
CA HIS A 75 -5.40 -11.81 6.09
C HIS A 75 -4.92 -12.56 4.84
N GLN A 76 -4.77 -13.90 4.90
CA GLN A 76 -4.32 -14.68 3.75
C GLN A 76 -5.22 -14.55 2.50
N ALA A 77 -6.53 -14.44 2.70
CA ALA A 77 -7.49 -14.25 1.61
C ALA A 77 -7.29 -12.92 0.85
N PHE A 78 -6.73 -11.89 1.50
CA PHE A 78 -6.52 -10.58 0.86
C PHE A 78 -5.41 -10.59 -0.18
N TYR A 79 -4.42 -11.46 -0.05
CA TYR A 79 -3.33 -11.59 -1.03
C TYR A 79 -3.72 -12.34 -2.31
N GLN A 80 -4.88 -12.99 -2.32
CA GLN A 80 -5.42 -13.69 -3.50
C GLN A 80 -6.28 -12.75 -4.37
N SER A 81 -6.55 -11.53 -3.91
CA SER A 81 -7.23 -10.52 -4.71
C SER A 81 -6.28 -9.95 -5.77
N HIS A 82 -6.63 -10.08 -7.06
CA HIS A 82 -5.90 -9.44 -8.16
C HIS A 82 -5.74 -7.92 -7.91
N ALA A 83 -4.67 -7.32 -8.42
CA ALA A 83 -4.50 -5.87 -8.39
C ALA A 83 -5.70 -5.21 -9.09
N ILE A 84 -6.51 -4.47 -8.35
CA ILE A 84 -7.61 -3.69 -8.92
C ILE A 84 -7.07 -2.29 -9.14
N ILE A 85 -6.85 -1.93 -10.40
CA ILE A 85 -6.77 -0.53 -10.82
C ILE A 85 -8.15 -0.18 -11.39
N ASN A 86 -9.05 0.34 -10.55
CA ASN A 86 -10.30 0.92 -11.04
C ASN A 86 -9.97 2.30 -11.63
N ILE A 87 -9.70 2.34 -12.93
CA ILE A 87 -9.65 3.59 -13.68
C ILE A 87 -11.09 3.89 -14.09
N LYS A 88 -11.74 4.81 -13.38
CA LYS A 88 -12.99 5.39 -13.87
C LYS A 88 -12.63 6.67 -14.63
N VAL A 89 -12.77 6.61 -15.94
CA VAL A 89 -12.84 7.77 -16.84
C VAL A 89 -14.21 8.42 -16.76
#